data_AF-A0A5C5YM95-F1
#
_entry.id   AF-A0A5C5YM95-F1
#
_cell.length_a   1.000
_cell.length_b   1.000
_cell.length_c   1.000
_cell.angle_alpha   90.00
_cell.angle_beta   90.00
_cell.angle_gamma   90.00
#
_symmetry.space_group_name_H-M   'P 1'
#
loop_
_entity.id
_entity.type
_entity.pdbx_description
1 polymer ?
#
loop_
_entity_poly.entity_id
_entity_poly.type
_entity_poly.pdbx_seq_one_letter_code
_entity_poly.pdbx_strand_id
1 'polypeptide(L)'
;MTDRLPRVSLANLPTPLHRLTRLSAQLGVDLWIKRDDLTSLATGGNKTRKLEYLIADALARGADCVVTAGGPQSNHCRQTAAAAAQHGLACCLVLGGEPQPPLGNLLLDRLLGAEVHWTPKPNRKSRMQELAGELGAAGRTPYVIPIGGSNAIGAVGYVAAMDELLGQAEEAGVAFDRVVFPTSSGGTHAGLALGAKRAGFGGVVTAISIDAAPTDHAFLEEVAQVATEAAGMLGDSVLISPAELEVEYGYLGGGYGVVGDTERDAIRLMGRQEGILLGPVYSGRGFGALLDMIAQGKVAAGQRVLYWHTGDESALHAYADELLEGDVG
;
A
#
# COMPACT_ATOMS: atom_id res chain seq x y z
N MET A 1 -8.05 8.60 18.73
CA MET A 1 -6.97 7.97 19.57
C MET A 1 -5.63 8.00 18.86
N THR A 2 -5.62 7.63 17.58
CA THR A 2 -4.52 7.91 16.65
C THR A 2 -4.12 9.40 16.64
N ASP A 3 -5.06 10.31 16.90
CA ASP A 3 -4.86 11.76 17.04
C ASP A 3 -3.88 12.17 18.16
N ARG A 4 -3.56 11.25 19.08
CA ARG A 4 -2.57 11.51 20.16
C ARG A 4 -1.14 11.28 19.71
N LEU A 5 -0.93 10.61 18.59
CA LEU A 5 0.39 10.38 18.03
C LEU A 5 0.78 11.56 17.12
N PRO A 6 2.06 11.97 17.10
CA PRO A 6 2.54 12.97 16.17
C PRO A 6 2.21 12.57 14.72
N ARG A 7 1.63 13.51 13.97
CA ARG A 7 1.20 13.33 12.59
C ARG A 7 1.44 14.62 11.81
N VAL A 8 2.01 14.50 10.62
CA VAL A 8 2.05 15.59 9.63
C VAL A 8 0.91 15.42 8.62
N SER A 9 0.47 16.51 8.00
CA SER A 9 -0.58 16.48 6.98
C SER A 9 0.05 16.29 5.60
N LEU A 10 -0.08 15.09 5.03
CA LEU A 10 0.40 14.77 3.68
C LEU A 10 -0.75 14.35 2.75
N ALA A 11 -1.80 13.75 3.30
CA ALA A 11 -2.93 13.23 2.54
C ALA A 11 -4.10 14.22 2.52
N ASN A 12 -4.78 14.31 1.37
CA ASN A 12 -6.12 14.90 1.32
C ASN A 12 -7.13 13.86 1.82
N LEU A 13 -7.65 14.07 3.04
CA LEU A 13 -8.59 13.18 3.72
C LEU A 13 -9.91 13.87 4.06
N PRO A 14 -11.02 13.13 4.22
CA PRO A 14 -11.13 11.69 3.99
C PRO A 14 -11.07 11.34 2.50
N THR A 15 -10.51 10.18 2.14
CA THR A 15 -10.50 9.77 0.72
C THR A 15 -11.91 9.34 0.28
N PRO A 16 -12.28 9.51 -1.01
CA PRO A 16 -13.61 9.16 -1.47
C PRO A 16 -13.97 7.68 -1.24
N LEU A 17 -15.22 7.45 -0.81
CA LEU A 17 -15.88 6.15 -0.75
C LEU A 17 -17.12 6.20 -1.65
N HIS A 18 -17.23 5.31 -2.63
CA HIS A 18 -18.42 5.26 -3.48
C HIS A 18 -18.65 3.88 -4.08
N ARG A 19 -19.87 3.67 -4.57
CA ARG A 19 -20.31 2.43 -5.21
C ARG A 19 -19.86 2.37 -6.67
N LEU A 20 -19.32 1.24 -7.10
CA LEU A 20 -19.01 0.93 -8.49
C LEU A 20 -20.26 0.39 -9.18
N THR A 21 -21.14 1.29 -9.63
CA THR A 21 -22.53 0.92 -9.98
C THR A 21 -22.61 -0.02 -11.17
N ARG A 22 -21.75 0.16 -12.18
CA ARG A 22 -21.78 -0.68 -13.39
C ARG A 22 -21.20 -2.06 -13.09
N LEU A 23 -20.06 -2.11 -12.41
CA LEU A 23 -19.44 -3.38 -12.02
C LEU A 23 -20.29 -4.14 -11.00
N SER A 24 -20.94 -3.46 -10.07
CA SER A 24 -21.88 -4.11 -9.14
C SER A 24 -22.98 -4.85 -9.88
N ALA A 25 -23.61 -4.19 -10.87
CA ALA A 25 -24.66 -4.80 -11.67
C ALA A 25 -24.15 -5.98 -12.52
N GLN A 26 -22.95 -5.84 -13.08
CA GLN A 26 -22.33 -6.88 -13.91
C GLN A 26 -21.92 -8.12 -13.08
N LEU A 27 -21.41 -7.92 -11.87
CA LEU A 27 -20.82 -8.98 -11.04
C LEU A 27 -21.83 -9.61 -10.07
N GLY A 28 -23.02 -9.03 -9.91
CA GLY A 28 -24.05 -9.55 -9.00
C GLY A 28 -23.70 -9.36 -7.51
N VAL A 29 -22.81 -8.42 -7.20
CA VAL A 29 -22.41 -8.04 -5.83
C VAL A 29 -22.59 -6.54 -5.62
N ASP A 30 -22.72 -6.09 -4.38
CA ASP A 30 -22.75 -4.64 -4.07
C ASP A 30 -21.32 -4.14 -3.86
N LEU A 31 -20.64 -3.81 -4.96
CA LEU A 31 -19.22 -3.47 -4.99
C LEU A 31 -19.00 -1.97 -4.77
N TRP A 32 -18.16 -1.65 -3.79
CA TRP A 32 -17.73 -0.31 -3.42
C TRP A 32 -16.22 -0.17 -3.56
N ILE A 33 -15.75 1.07 -3.66
CA ILE A 33 -14.34 1.40 -3.73
C ILE A 33 -13.96 2.49 -2.72
N LYS A 34 -12.84 2.29 -2.02
CA LYS A 34 -12.17 3.29 -1.18
C LYS A 34 -10.94 3.81 -1.93
N ARG A 35 -10.90 5.11 -2.24
CA ARG A 35 -9.96 5.72 -3.20
C ARG A 35 -8.69 6.27 -2.56
N ASP A 36 -7.89 5.40 -1.94
CA ASP A 36 -6.59 5.79 -1.38
C ASP A 36 -5.50 6.07 -2.43
N ASP A 37 -5.77 5.79 -3.69
CA ASP A 37 -5.03 6.36 -4.83
C ASP A 37 -5.13 7.90 -4.86
N LEU A 38 -6.21 8.49 -4.33
CA LEU A 38 -6.46 9.94 -4.33
C LEU A 38 -5.94 10.68 -3.09
N THR A 39 -4.93 10.15 -2.39
CA THR A 39 -4.28 10.84 -1.26
C THR A 39 -3.41 12.04 -1.67
N SER A 40 -3.24 12.28 -2.98
CA SER A 40 -2.61 13.47 -3.61
C SER A 40 -1.08 13.62 -3.51
N LEU A 41 -0.40 12.99 -2.56
CA LEU A 41 1.06 13.13 -2.41
C LEU A 41 1.82 12.53 -3.59
N ALA A 42 2.29 13.39 -4.49
CA ALA A 42 2.98 13.04 -5.73
C ALA A 42 2.31 11.88 -6.48
N THR A 43 1.05 12.03 -6.90
CA THR A 43 0.16 11.00 -7.48
C THR A 43 -0.48 10.02 -6.49
N GLY A 44 -0.29 10.17 -5.18
CA GLY A 44 -1.07 9.48 -4.14
C GLY A 44 -0.80 7.97 -4.00
N GLY A 45 -1.66 7.31 -3.23
CA GLY A 45 -1.53 5.91 -2.83
C GLY A 45 -1.49 5.69 -1.32
N ASN A 46 -1.45 4.41 -0.94
CA ASN A 46 -1.53 3.97 0.45
C ASN A 46 -0.36 4.41 1.35
N LYS A 47 0.83 4.60 0.80
CA LYS A 47 2.03 4.90 1.61
C LYS A 47 1.94 6.28 2.25
N THR A 48 1.22 7.20 1.63
CA THR A 48 0.96 8.55 2.17
C THR A 48 0.42 8.49 3.59
N ARG A 49 -0.59 7.66 3.86
CA ARG A 49 -1.18 7.53 5.22
C ARG A 49 -0.17 7.04 6.26
N LYS A 50 0.74 6.15 5.88
CA LYS A 50 1.80 5.67 6.77
C LYS A 50 2.86 6.76 7.01
N LEU A 51 3.22 7.47 5.95
CA LEU A 51 4.23 8.51 5.95
C LEU A 51 3.84 9.70 6.83
N GLU A 52 2.55 9.98 7.01
CA GLU A 52 2.10 11.03 7.93
C GLU A 52 2.59 10.83 9.36
N TYR A 53 2.71 9.58 9.82
CA TYR A 53 3.25 9.25 11.15
C TYR A 53 4.77 9.04 11.11
N LEU A 54 5.30 8.40 10.06
CA LEU A 54 6.74 8.14 9.94
C LEU A 54 7.56 9.43 9.80
N ILE A 55 7.07 10.40 9.02
CA ILE A 55 7.74 11.69 8.86
C ILE A 55 7.59 12.53 10.13
N ALA A 56 6.45 12.46 10.81
CA ALA A 56 6.31 13.11 12.10
C ALA A 56 7.32 12.56 13.13
N ASP A 57 7.53 11.25 13.18
CA ASP A 57 8.55 10.64 14.05
C ASP A 57 9.98 11.01 13.61
N ALA A 58 10.26 11.05 12.31
CA ALA A 58 11.55 11.50 11.80
C ALA A 58 11.88 12.94 12.23
N LEU A 59 10.92 13.85 12.08
CA LEU A 59 11.07 15.26 12.50
C LEU A 59 11.21 15.39 14.01
N ALA A 60 10.44 14.64 14.79
CA ALA A 60 10.54 14.64 16.25
C ALA A 60 11.92 14.17 16.76
N ARG A 61 12.59 13.29 16.00
CA ARG A 61 13.95 12.81 16.27
C ARG A 61 15.05 13.73 15.71
N GLY A 62 14.68 14.87 15.12
CA GLY A 62 15.63 15.82 14.54
C GLY A 62 16.32 15.30 13.28
N ALA A 63 15.69 14.38 12.54
CA ALA A 63 16.25 13.89 11.30
C ALA A 63 16.40 15.02 10.27
N ASP A 64 17.50 14.99 9.51
CA ASP A 64 17.74 15.89 8.38
C ASP A 64 17.65 15.16 7.02
N CYS A 65 17.58 13.84 7.05
CA CYS A 65 17.40 13.00 5.87
C CYS A 65 16.67 11.71 6.21
N VAL A 66 16.01 11.13 5.20
CA VAL A 66 15.37 9.82 5.27
C VAL A 66 16.05 8.85 4.32
N VAL A 67 16.21 7.61 4.77
CA VAL A 67 16.73 6.51 3.96
C VAL A 67 15.66 5.43 3.86
N THR A 68 15.33 5.01 2.64
CA THR A 68 14.43 3.87 2.44
C THR A 68 14.85 3.03 1.24
N ALA A 69 14.14 1.93 0.99
CA ALA A 69 14.47 1.01 -0.09
C ALA A 69 13.24 0.52 -0.86
N GLY A 70 13.46 0.11 -2.10
CA GLY A 70 12.41 -0.37 -3.00
C GLY A 70 12.96 -0.95 -4.30
N GLY A 71 12.07 -1.21 -5.26
CA GLY A 71 12.45 -1.41 -6.66
C GLY A 71 12.39 -0.08 -7.44
N PRO A 72 12.80 -0.06 -8.72
CA PRO A 72 12.75 1.14 -9.57
C PRO A 72 11.36 1.77 -9.67
N GLN A 73 10.32 0.93 -9.67
CA GLN A 73 8.92 1.39 -9.73
C GLN A 73 8.23 1.45 -8.36
N SER A 74 8.99 1.59 -7.27
CA SER A 74 8.44 1.59 -5.91
C SER A 74 7.58 2.82 -5.61
N ASN A 75 6.27 2.61 -5.44
CA ASN A 75 5.36 3.65 -4.94
C ASN A 75 5.75 4.18 -3.56
N HIS A 76 6.40 3.33 -2.76
CA HIS A 76 6.92 3.71 -1.43
C HIS A 76 8.08 4.69 -1.53
N CYS A 77 9.03 4.44 -2.44
CA CYS A 77 10.15 5.35 -2.65
C CYS A 77 9.64 6.72 -3.12
N ARG A 78 8.74 6.72 -4.10
CA ARG A 78 8.14 7.93 -4.67
C ARG A 78 7.39 8.77 -3.65
N GLN A 79 6.54 8.14 -2.83
CA GLN A 79 5.83 8.88 -1.77
C GLN A 79 6.76 9.31 -0.64
N THR A 80 7.81 8.54 -0.33
CA THR A 80 8.81 8.94 0.67
C THR A 80 9.61 10.16 0.21
N ALA A 81 10.06 10.17 -1.05
CA ALA A 81 10.75 11.30 -1.66
C ALA A 81 9.87 12.56 -1.65
N ALA A 82 8.58 12.42 -1.98
CA ALA A 82 7.64 13.54 -1.94
C ALA A 82 7.42 14.08 -0.53
N ALA A 83 7.24 13.20 0.45
CA ALA A 83 7.06 13.60 1.84
C ALA A 83 8.33 14.29 2.40
N ALA A 84 9.50 13.75 2.05
CA ALA A 84 10.79 14.34 2.43
C ALA A 84 10.93 15.76 1.85
N ALA A 85 10.64 15.93 0.55
CA ALA A 85 10.70 17.22 -0.12
C ALA A 85 9.75 18.27 0.50
N GLN A 86 8.51 17.89 0.86
CA GLN A 86 7.56 18.78 1.52
C GLN A 86 8.02 19.29 2.89
N HIS A 87 8.88 18.51 3.58
CA HIS A 87 9.38 18.83 4.91
C HIS A 87 10.85 19.25 4.94
N GLY A 88 11.47 19.47 3.77
CA GLY A 88 12.87 19.91 3.67
C GLY A 88 13.90 18.86 4.12
N LEU A 89 13.52 17.58 4.13
CA LEU A 89 14.41 16.46 4.42
C LEU A 89 15.10 16.01 3.13
N ALA A 90 16.40 15.69 3.19
CA ALA A 90 17.03 14.97 2.08
C ALA A 90 16.47 13.53 2.00
N CYS A 91 16.39 12.97 0.80
CA CYS A 91 15.87 11.62 0.59
C CYS A 91 16.88 10.75 -0.15
N CYS A 92 17.29 9.64 0.48
CA CYS A 92 18.17 8.64 -0.12
C CYS A 92 17.39 7.34 -0.35
N LEU A 93 17.33 6.90 -1.61
CA LEU A 93 16.59 5.73 -2.05
C LEU A 93 17.56 4.61 -2.44
N VAL A 94 17.51 3.50 -1.71
CA VAL A 94 18.25 2.28 -2.04
C VAL A 94 17.41 1.41 -2.97
N LEU A 95 17.72 1.44 -4.27
CA LEU A 95 16.94 0.74 -5.30
C LEU A 95 17.60 -0.60 -5.69
N GLY A 96 16.79 -1.66 -5.65
CA GLY A 96 17.23 -3.01 -5.99
C GLY A 96 17.24 -3.26 -7.50
N GLY A 97 18.38 -3.72 -8.02
CA GLY A 97 18.60 -4.01 -9.44
C GLY A 97 19.66 -3.10 -10.03
N GLU A 98 19.62 -2.99 -11.36
CA GLU A 98 20.53 -2.15 -12.14
C GLU A 98 19.85 -0.83 -12.53
N PRO A 99 20.61 0.24 -12.82
CA PRO A 99 20.08 1.48 -13.36
C PRO A 99 19.18 1.28 -14.59
N GLN A 100 18.01 1.93 -14.57
CA GLN A 100 17.01 1.87 -15.65
C GLN A 100 16.70 3.28 -16.19
N PRO A 101 16.14 3.38 -17.41
CA PRO A 101 15.57 4.64 -17.89
C PRO A 101 14.56 5.20 -16.90
N PRO A 102 14.61 6.51 -16.58
CA PRO A 102 13.72 7.12 -15.61
C PRO A 102 12.31 7.28 -16.22
N LEU A 103 11.48 6.25 -16.05
CA LEU A 103 10.05 6.23 -16.35
C LEU A 103 9.25 5.97 -15.08
N GLY A 104 7.97 6.34 -15.07
CA GLY A 104 7.08 6.11 -13.94
C GLY A 104 7.62 6.66 -12.62
N ASN A 105 7.60 5.86 -11.57
CA ASN A 105 8.05 6.27 -10.23
C ASN A 105 9.53 6.70 -10.21
N LEU A 106 10.43 6.04 -10.96
CA LEU A 106 11.85 6.41 -11.01
C LEU A 106 12.08 7.82 -11.58
N LEU A 107 11.25 8.26 -12.54
CA LEU A 107 11.27 9.64 -13.03
C LEU A 107 10.86 10.61 -11.92
N LEU A 108 9.76 10.29 -11.25
CA LEU A 108 9.21 11.11 -10.17
C LEU A 108 10.19 11.23 -9.01
N ASP A 109 10.85 10.14 -8.61
CA ASP A 109 11.90 10.13 -7.58
C ASP A 109 12.98 11.19 -7.85
N ARG A 110 13.46 11.25 -9.11
CA ARG A 110 14.48 12.23 -9.51
C ARG A 110 13.95 13.67 -9.52
N LEU A 111 12.72 13.87 -10.00
CA LEU A 111 12.08 15.20 -10.01
C LEU A 111 11.80 15.72 -8.60
N LEU A 112 11.55 14.82 -7.66
CA LEU A 112 11.38 15.11 -6.23
C LEU A 112 12.72 15.33 -5.51
N GLY A 113 13.85 15.22 -6.21
CA GLY A 113 15.17 15.49 -5.67
C GLY A 113 15.77 14.36 -4.83
N ALA A 114 15.28 13.13 -4.99
CA ALA A 114 15.85 11.99 -4.27
C ALA A 114 17.21 11.54 -4.85
N GLU A 115 18.13 11.19 -3.97
CA GLU A 115 19.40 10.54 -4.33
C GLU A 115 19.18 9.03 -4.45
N VAL A 116 19.60 8.43 -5.57
CA VAL A 116 19.38 7.02 -5.86
C VAL A 116 20.68 6.23 -5.72
N HIS A 117 20.66 5.21 -4.86
CA HIS A 117 21.75 4.27 -4.65
C HIS A 117 21.33 2.88 -5.13
N TRP A 118 21.96 2.40 -6.19
CA TRP A 118 21.69 1.08 -6.77
C TRP A 118 22.40 -0.03 -5.99
N THR A 119 21.73 -1.17 -5.85
CA THR A 119 22.29 -2.36 -5.18
C THR A 119 21.63 -3.63 -5.73
N PRO A 120 22.28 -4.80 -5.66
CA PRO A 120 21.60 -6.07 -5.91
C PRO A 120 20.34 -6.22 -5.05
N LYS A 121 19.26 -6.77 -5.62
CA LYS A 121 17.94 -6.90 -4.96
C LYS A 121 17.99 -7.53 -3.55
N PRO A 122 18.80 -8.59 -3.28
CA PRO A 122 18.89 -9.20 -1.94
C PRO A 122 19.55 -8.27 -0.90
N ASN A 123 20.37 -7.32 -1.33
CA ASN A 123 21.20 -6.50 -0.45
C ASN A 123 20.52 -5.20 0.01
N ARG A 124 19.29 -4.92 -0.45
CA ARG A 124 18.59 -3.65 -0.15
C ARG A 124 18.54 -3.33 1.34
N LYS A 125 18.23 -4.32 2.18
CA LYS A 125 18.10 -4.11 3.63
C LYS A 125 19.44 -3.80 4.29
N SER A 126 20.51 -4.52 3.94
CA SER A 126 21.85 -4.24 4.49
C SER A 126 22.38 -2.89 3.98
N ARG A 127 22.23 -2.61 2.68
CA ARG A 127 22.69 -1.36 2.07
C ARG A 127 22.00 -0.13 2.66
N MET A 128 20.72 -0.23 3.01
CA MET A 128 19.99 0.85 3.71
C MET A 128 20.61 1.19 5.07
N GLN A 129 21.05 0.18 5.83
CA GLN A 129 21.71 0.38 7.12
C GLN A 129 23.13 0.92 6.96
N GLU A 130 23.90 0.39 5.99
CA GLU A 130 25.23 0.88 5.65
C GLU A 130 25.20 2.36 5.26
N LEU A 131 24.28 2.75 4.37
CA LEU A 131 24.11 4.13 3.93
C LEU A 131 23.71 5.06 5.08
N ALA A 132 22.82 4.62 5.97
CA ALA A 132 22.52 5.38 7.18
C ALA A 132 23.76 5.56 8.08
N GLY A 133 24.60 4.53 8.21
CA GLY A 133 25.88 4.62 8.92
C GLY A 133 26.86 5.62 8.27
N GLU A 134 26.99 5.57 6.93
CA GLU A 134 27.82 6.50 6.15
C GLU A 134 27.37 7.96 6.32
N LEU A 135 26.06 8.22 6.24
CA LEU A 135 25.47 9.54 6.46
C LEU A 135 25.70 10.03 7.89
N GLY A 136 25.52 9.15 8.88
CA GLY A 136 25.82 9.47 10.29
C GLY A 136 27.29 9.82 10.53
N ALA A 137 28.22 9.06 9.93
CA ALA A 137 29.65 9.35 9.99
C ALA A 137 30.02 10.68 9.30
N ALA A 138 29.22 11.11 8.32
CA ALA A 138 29.34 12.42 7.67
C ALA A 138 28.65 13.57 8.44
N GLY A 139 28.16 13.32 9.67
CA GLY A 139 27.54 14.33 10.52
C GLY A 139 26.07 14.63 10.21
N ARG A 140 25.40 13.75 9.45
CA ARG A 140 23.94 13.82 9.20
C ARG A 140 23.16 13.08 10.27
N THR A 141 21.86 13.34 10.33
CA THR A 141 20.91 12.61 11.19
C THR A 141 19.91 11.82 10.34
N PRO A 142 20.27 10.59 9.90
CA PRO A 142 19.41 9.80 9.03
C PRO A 142 18.30 9.10 9.81
N TYR A 143 17.10 9.11 9.24
CA TYR A 143 15.96 8.31 9.69
C TYR A 143 15.64 7.20 8.69
N VAL A 144 15.78 5.95 9.12
CA VAL A 144 15.54 4.79 8.26
C VAL A 144 14.06 4.42 8.26
N ILE A 145 13.43 4.50 7.10
CA ILE A 145 12.06 4.04 6.88
C ILE A 145 12.13 2.63 6.28
N PRO A 146 11.58 1.58 6.94
CA PRO A 146 11.60 0.23 6.40
C PRO A 146 10.82 0.14 5.09
N ILE A 147 11.09 -0.89 4.30
CA ILE A 147 10.44 -1.12 3.00
C ILE A 147 8.92 -1.07 3.17
N GLY A 148 8.26 -0.22 2.36
CA GLY A 148 6.81 -0.04 2.39
C GLY A 148 6.25 0.73 3.59
N GLY A 149 7.13 1.29 4.43
CA GLY A 149 6.75 1.95 5.69
C GLY A 149 6.09 0.98 6.66
N SER A 150 6.45 -0.30 6.59
CA SER A 150 5.76 -1.38 7.29
C SER A 150 6.41 -1.67 8.63
N ASN A 151 6.06 -0.85 9.61
CA ASN A 151 6.34 -1.03 11.03
C ASN A 151 5.12 -0.54 11.84
N ALA A 152 5.20 -0.63 13.17
CA ALA A 152 4.12 -0.21 14.06
C ALA A 152 3.66 1.24 13.81
N ILE A 153 4.61 2.18 13.68
CA ILE A 153 4.34 3.61 13.42
C ILE A 153 3.55 3.79 12.12
N GLY A 154 4.01 3.16 11.03
CA GLY A 154 3.33 3.26 9.73
C GLY A 154 1.96 2.58 9.73
N ALA A 155 1.81 1.47 10.45
CA ALA A 155 0.54 0.73 10.54
C ALA A 155 -0.58 1.55 11.20
N VAL A 156 -0.25 2.46 12.13
CA VAL A 156 -1.22 3.41 12.74
C VAL A 156 -1.97 4.20 11.66
N GLY A 157 -1.33 4.55 10.55
CA GLY A 157 -1.99 5.25 9.45
C GLY A 157 -3.18 4.49 8.87
N TYR A 158 -3.12 3.15 8.87
CA TYR A 158 -4.22 2.29 8.40
C TYR A 158 -5.21 1.91 9.50
N VAL A 159 -4.84 2.03 10.77
CA VAL A 159 -5.81 2.03 11.88
C VAL A 159 -6.74 3.23 11.74
N ALA A 160 -6.17 4.43 11.59
CA ALA A 160 -6.93 5.66 11.36
C ALA A 160 -7.77 5.58 10.07
N ALA A 161 -7.25 4.94 9.03
CA ALA A 161 -7.99 4.75 7.79
C ALA A 161 -9.20 3.82 7.95
N MET A 162 -9.11 2.78 8.78
CA MET A 162 -10.25 1.92 9.09
C MET A 162 -11.32 2.68 9.87
N ASP A 163 -10.92 3.49 10.86
CA ASP A 163 -11.86 4.38 11.57
C ASP A 163 -12.56 5.35 10.58
N GLU A 164 -11.80 5.93 9.65
CA GLU A 164 -12.33 6.79 8.57
C GLU A 164 -13.35 6.04 7.69
N LEU A 165 -13.03 4.82 7.27
CA LEU A 165 -13.93 3.99 6.46
C LEU A 165 -15.25 3.73 7.20
N LEU A 166 -15.18 3.35 8.47
CA LEU A 166 -16.36 3.00 9.25
C LEU A 166 -17.27 4.22 9.48
N GLY A 167 -16.70 5.40 9.73
CA GLY A 167 -17.46 6.64 9.81
C GLY A 167 -18.16 6.97 8.49
N GLN A 168 -17.47 6.86 7.36
CA GLN A 168 -18.09 7.07 6.04
C GLN A 168 -19.15 6.01 5.71
N ALA A 169 -18.96 4.77 6.14
CA ALA A 169 -19.94 3.69 5.94
C ALA A 169 -21.22 3.96 6.74
N GLU A 170 -21.08 4.42 7.98
CA GLU A 170 -22.20 4.85 8.83
C GLU A 170 -22.97 6.02 8.19
N GLU A 171 -22.26 7.06 7.74
CA GLU A 171 -22.87 8.21 7.05
C GLU A 171 -23.62 7.82 5.78
N ALA A 172 -23.09 6.84 5.02
CA ALA A 172 -23.72 6.32 3.82
C ALA A 172 -24.83 5.29 4.10
N GLY A 173 -25.03 4.88 5.36
CA GLY A 173 -26.01 3.87 5.74
C GLY A 173 -25.69 2.47 5.19
N VAL A 174 -24.41 2.14 5.07
CA VAL A 174 -23.94 0.86 4.52
C VAL A 174 -23.08 0.08 5.52
N ALA A 175 -23.22 -1.24 5.50
CA ALA A 175 -22.36 -2.16 6.24
C ALA A 175 -21.69 -3.12 5.25
N PHE A 176 -20.37 -3.24 5.33
CA PHE A 176 -19.58 -4.10 4.45
C PHE A 176 -19.45 -5.50 5.03
N ASP A 177 -19.71 -6.51 4.21
CA ASP A 177 -19.47 -7.91 4.56
C ASP A 177 -17.98 -8.27 4.41
N ARG A 178 -17.28 -7.58 3.50
CA ARG A 178 -15.88 -7.83 3.19
C ARG A 178 -15.14 -6.58 2.75
N VAL A 179 -13.90 -6.42 3.21
CA VAL A 179 -12.92 -5.43 2.74
C VAL A 179 -11.77 -6.17 2.08
N VAL A 180 -11.48 -5.85 0.81
CA VAL A 180 -10.45 -6.53 0.00
C VAL A 180 -9.40 -5.53 -0.47
N PHE A 181 -8.12 -5.87 -0.32
CA PHE A 181 -7.01 -4.97 -0.65
C PHE A 181 -5.72 -5.75 -0.95
N PRO A 182 -4.80 -5.21 -1.76
CA PRO A 182 -3.49 -5.87 -2.00
C PRO A 182 -2.55 -5.73 -0.80
N THR A 183 -1.77 -6.79 -0.52
CA THR A 183 -0.71 -6.81 0.50
C THR A 183 0.61 -7.31 -0.05
N SER A 184 1.70 -6.75 0.46
CA SER A 184 3.09 -7.16 0.18
C SER A 184 3.87 -6.96 1.47
N SER A 185 4.57 -5.83 1.67
CA SER A 185 5.29 -5.52 2.92
C SER A 185 4.48 -5.52 4.24
N GLY A 186 3.17 -5.76 4.23
CA GLY A 186 2.39 -6.05 5.45
C GLY A 186 1.82 -4.86 6.25
N GLY A 187 2.43 -3.67 6.25
CA GLY A 187 1.99 -2.60 7.17
C GLY A 187 0.57 -2.05 6.93
N THR A 188 0.05 -2.14 5.70
CA THR A 188 -1.36 -1.79 5.42
C THR A 188 -2.29 -2.87 5.98
N HIS A 189 -1.92 -4.14 5.78
CA HIS A 189 -2.65 -5.29 6.32
C HIS A 189 -2.71 -5.24 7.86
N ALA A 190 -1.57 -5.01 8.51
CA ALA A 190 -1.48 -4.88 9.95
C ALA A 190 -2.40 -3.77 10.50
N GLY A 191 -2.36 -2.58 9.90
CA GLY A 191 -3.19 -1.46 10.34
C GLY A 191 -4.69 -1.69 10.13
N LEU A 192 -5.09 -2.24 8.99
CA LEU A 192 -6.49 -2.56 8.70
C LEU A 192 -7.02 -3.67 9.62
N ALA A 193 -6.27 -4.74 9.83
CA ALA A 193 -6.64 -5.83 10.73
C ALA A 193 -6.80 -5.33 12.18
N LEU A 194 -5.83 -4.53 12.67
CA LEU A 194 -5.92 -3.92 13.99
C LEU A 194 -7.13 -2.97 14.11
N GLY A 195 -7.30 -2.07 13.14
CA GLY A 195 -8.42 -1.12 13.12
C GLY A 195 -9.77 -1.84 13.14
N ALA A 196 -9.92 -2.87 12.30
CA ALA A 196 -11.13 -3.68 12.22
C ALA A 196 -11.44 -4.37 13.55
N LYS A 197 -10.44 -5.00 14.17
CA LYS A 197 -10.60 -5.67 15.47
C LYS A 197 -10.98 -4.68 16.58
N ARG A 198 -10.32 -3.52 16.64
CA ARG A 198 -10.58 -2.48 17.66
C ARG A 198 -11.97 -1.87 17.52
N ALA A 199 -12.44 -1.70 16.29
CA ALA A 199 -13.76 -1.15 16.02
C ALA A 199 -14.88 -2.20 16.08
N GLY A 200 -14.56 -3.48 16.31
CA GLY A 200 -15.55 -4.57 16.29
C GLY A 200 -16.21 -4.75 14.92
N PHE A 201 -15.45 -4.55 13.84
CA PHE A 201 -15.95 -4.72 12.47
C PHE A 201 -16.45 -6.16 12.26
N GLY A 202 -17.75 -6.30 11.95
CA GLY A 202 -18.40 -7.61 11.82
C GLY A 202 -18.14 -8.31 10.48
N GLY A 203 -17.55 -7.63 9.50
CA GLY A 203 -17.16 -8.20 8.22
C GLY A 203 -15.75 -8.80 8.23
N VAL A 204 -15.32 -9.27 7.06
CA VAL A 204 -14.01 -9.92 6.88
C VAL A 204 -13.02 -8.98 6.18
N VAL A 205 -11.79 -8.91 6.67
CA VAL A 205 -10.69 -8.16 6.06
C VAL A 205 -9.79 -9.15 5.31
N THR A 206 -9.85 -9.16 3.98
CA THR A 206 -9.11 -10.09 3.12
C THR A 206 -7.98 -9.37 2.39
N ALA A 207 -6.75 -9.77 2.67
CA ALA A 207 -5.60 -9.28 1.94
C ALA A 207 -5.31 -10.18 0.72
N ILE A 208 -5.06 -9.59 -0.44
CA ILE A 208 -4.58 -10.32 -1.63
C ILE A 208 -3.07 -10.30 -1.63
N SER A 209 -2.42 -11.47 -1.52
CA SER A 209 -0.97 -11.54 -1.58
C SER A 209 -0.43 -11.16 -2.96
N ILE A 210 0.51 -10.22 -2.99
CA ILE A 210 1.14 -9.74 -4.23
C ILE A 210 2.52 -10.40 -4.46
N ASP A 211 3.21 -10.83 -3.40
CA ASP A 211 4.56 -11.42 -3.46
C ASP A 211 4.76 -12.62 -2.51
N ALA A 212 4.01 -12.73 -1.41
CA ALA A 212 4.15 -13.83 -0.46
C ALA A 212 3.45 -15.12 -0.95
N ALA A 213 4.06 -16.27 -0.67
CA ALA A 213 3.48 -17.59 -0.93
C ALA A 213 2.74 -18.12 0.31
N PRO A 214 1.78 -19.07 0.17
CA PRO A 214 1.09 -19.68 1.32
C PRO A 214 2.03 -20.35 2.35
N THR A 215 3.22 -20.74 1.92
CA THR A 215 4.25 -21.36 2.77
C THR A 215 5.10 -20.33 3.52
N ASP A 216 4.90 -19.03 3.28
CA ASP A 216 5.59 -17.94 3.97
C ASP A 216 4.89 -17.62 5.30
N HIS A 217 5.06 -18.52 6.27
CA HIS A 217 4.49 -18.34 7.59
C HIS A 217 5.07 -17.11 8.32
N ALA A 218 6.33 -16.77 8.03
CA ALA A 218 7.01 -15.62 8.61
C ALA A 218 6.30 -14.31 8.23
N PHE A 219 5.76 -14.19 7.02
CA PHE A 219 5.02 -13.00 6.61
C PHE A 219 3.83 -12.68 7.53
N LEU A 220 2.99 -13.68 7.85
CA LEU A 220 1.83 -13.46 8.73
C LEU A 220 2.23 -13.20 10.18
N GLU A 221 3.31 -13.83 10.64
CA GLU A 221 3.91 -13.53 11.95
C GLU A 221 4.36 -12.07 12.02
N GLU A 222 5.06 -11.57 11.01
CA GLU A 222 5.48 -10.17 10.92
C GLU A 222 4.29 -9.21 10.89
N VAL A 223 3.24 -9.50 10.10
CA VAL A 223 2.04 -8.66 10.06
C VAL A 223 1.34 -8.61 11.42
N ALA A 224 1.17 -9.76 12.07
CA ALA A 224 0.54 -9.88 13.38
C ALA A 224 1.36 -9.15 14.46
N GLN A 225 2.69 -9.27 14.41
CA GLN A 225 3.60 -8.55 15.29
C GLN A 225 3.47 -7.03 15.11
N VAL A 226 3.57 -6.54 13.86
CA VAL A 226 3.45 -5.10 13.56
C VAL A 226 2.11 -4.54 14.03
N ALA A 227 1.03 -5.30 13.85
CA ALA A 227 -0.30 -4.90 14.32
C ALA A 227 -0.36 -4.85 15.86
N THR A 228 0.21 -5.84 16.55
CA THR A 228 0.26 -5.87 18.02
C THR A 228 1.11 -4.73 18.59
N GLU A 229 2.26 -4.44 17.98
CA GLU A 229 3.10 -3.30 18.37
C GLU A 229 2.39 -1.95 18.15
N ALA A 230 1.65 -1.81 17.04
CA ALA A 230 0.84 -0.62 16.78
C ALA A 230 -0.28 -0.45 17.82
N ALA A 231 -0.87 -1.54 18.31
CA ALA A 231 -1.84 -1.50 19.41
C ALA A 231 -1.20 -0.93 20.68
N GLY A 232 -0.01 -1.42 21.04
CA GLY A 232 0.76 -0.92 22.19
C GLY A 232 1.08 0.58 22.09
N MET A 233 1.45 1.06 20.90
CA MET A 233 1.67 2.49 20.63
C MET A 233 0.41 3.34 20.86
N LEU A 234 -0.78 2.78 20.64
CA LEU A 234 -2.06 3.43 20.86
C LEU A 234 -2.54 3.33 22.32
N GLY A 235 -1.74 2.73 23.20
CA GLY A 235 -2.07 2.50 24.61
C GLY A 235 -3.06 1.35 24.82
N ASP A 236 -3.16 0.44 23.84
CA ASP A 236 -4.08 -0.69 23.84
C ASP A 236 -3.33 -2.00 24.15
N SER A 237 -4.06 -3.00 24.63
CA SER A 237 -3.53 -4.36 24.89
C SER A 237 -4.04 -5.40 23.90
N VAL A 238 -4.64 -4.95 22.79
CA VAL A 238 -5.10 -5.82 21.70
C VAL A 238 -3.91 -6.59 21.11
N LEU A 239 -4.04 -7.91 21.06
CA LEU A 239 -3.12 -8.80 20.38
C LEU A 239 -3.73 -9.22 19.05
N ILE A 240 -2.94 -9.30 17.99
CA ILE A 240 -3.31 -9.90 16.72
C ILE A 240 -2.51 -11.20 16.57
N SER A 241 -3.20 -12.29 16.26
CA SER A 241 -2.53 -13.56 15.95
C SER A 241 -2.49 -13.81 14.44
N PRO A 242 -1.49 -14.52 13.91
CA PRO A 242 -1.43 -14.86 12.48
C PRO A 242 -2.67 -15.60 11.97
N ALA A 243 -3.33 -16.38 12.84
CA ALA A 243 -4.54 -17.14 12.50
C ALA A 243 -5.79 -16.26 12.30
N GLU A 244 -5.76 -15.00 12.75
CA GLU A 244 -6.84 -14.02 12.53
C GLU A 244 -6.70 -13.28 11.20
N LEU A 245 -5.55 -13.42 10.51
CA LEU A 245 -5.24 -12.71 9.28
C LEU A 245 -5.69 -13.53 8.06
N GLU A 246 -6.67 -13.02 7.33
CA GLU A 246 -7.11 -13.66 6.09
C GLU A 246 -6.30 -13.16 4.91
N VAL A 247 -5.62 -14.10 4.23
CA VAL A 247 -4.87 -13.81 3.01
C VAL A 247 -5.27 -14.78 1.91
N GLU A 248 -5.59 -14.21 0.76
CA GLU A 248 -5.84 -14.94 -0.46
C GLU A 248 -4.55 -14.96 -1.32
N TYR A 249 -4.21 -16.15 -1.82
CA TYR A 249 -2.96 -16.43 -2.53
C TYR A 249 -3.23 -16.98 -3.93
N GLY A 250 -2.18 -17.22 -4.73
CA GLY A 250 -2.30 -17.87 -6.04
C GLY A 250 -2.29 -16.93 -7.24
N TYR A 251 -2.22 -15.61 -7.01
CA TYR A 251 -2.25 -14.58 -8.06
C TYR A 251 -0.87 -14.03 -8.41
N LEU A 252 0.22 -14.67 -7.94
CA LEU A 252 1.59 -14.22 -8.19
C LEU A 252 2.01 -14.38 -9.66
N GLY A 253 1.43 -15.35 -10.38
CA GLY A 253 1.71 -15.60 -11.80
C GLY A 253 3.21 -15.76 -12.09
N GLY A 254 3.72 -14.94 -13.01
CA GLY A 254 5.15 -14.89 -13.38
C GLY A 254 6.08 -14.30 -12.32
N GLY A 255 5.55 -13.84 -11.19
CA GLY A 255 6.32 -13.28 -10.09
C GLY A 255 5.94 -11.84 -9.74
N TYR A 256 6.63 -11.31 -8.72
CA TYR A 256 6.44 -9.94 -8.30
C TYR A 256 6.88 -8.95 -9.38
N GLY A 257 5.98 -8.03 -9.74
CA GLY A 257 6.23 -7.01 -10.75
C GLY A 257 6.17 -7.51 -12.20
N VAL A 258 5.66 -8.73 -12.44
CA VAL A 258 5.37 -9.28 -13.77
C VAL A 258 3.88 -9.14 -14.04
N VAL A 259 3.53 -8.52 -15.16
CA VAL A 259 2.14 -8.30 -15.60
C VAL A 259 1.67 -9.54 -16.38
N GLY A 260 0.55 -10.15 -15.96
CA GLY A 260 -0.12 -11.22 -16.68
C GLY A 260 -1.55 -10.85 -17.08
N ASP A 261 -2.32 -11.85 -17.50
CA ASP A 261 -3.71 -11.65 -17.97
C ASP A 261 -4.62 -11.15 -16.85
N THR A 262 -4.45 -11.66 -15.63
CA THR A 262 -5.18 -11.21 -14.43
C THR A 262 -5.08 -9.69 -14.25
N GLU A 263 -3.87 -9.14 -14.33
CA GLU A 263 -3.63 -7.71 -14.18
C GLU A 263 -4.19 -6.92 -15.36
N ARG A 264 -3.89 -7.36 -16.60
CA ARG A 264 -4.35 -6.69 -17.83
C ARG A 264 -5.86 -6.59 -17.89
N ASP A 265 -6.56 -7.69 -17.65
CA ASP A 265 -8.01 -7.75 -17.75
C ASP A 265 -8.68 -6.93 -16.65
N ALA A 266 -8.15 -6.97 -15.42
CA ALA A 266 -8.64 -6.16 -14.31
C ALA A 266 -8.47 -4.65 -14.58
N ILE A 267 -7.30 -4.22 -15.06
CA ILE A 267 -7.02 -2.82 -15.41
C ILE A 267 -7.94 -2.35 -16.54
N ARG A 268 -8.08 -3.14 -17.62
CA ARG A 268 -8.97 -2.82 -18.74
C ARG A 268 -10.43 -2.77 -18.31
N LEU A 269 -10.88 -3.71 -17.48
CA LEU A 269 -12.26 -3.77 -16.99
C LEU A 269 -12.59 -2.54 -16.14
N MET A 270 -11.78 -2.24 -15.12
CA MET A 270 -11.99 -1.09 -14.24
C MET A 270 -11.95 0.22 -15.04
N GLY A 271 -10.97 0.37 -15.93
CA GLY A 271 -10.84 1.56 -16.78
C GLY A 271 -12.03 1.75 -17.72
N ARG A 272 -12.49 0.70 -18.39
CA ARG A 272 -13.59 0.77 -19.37
C ARG A 272 -14.97 0.87 -18.73
N GLN A 273 -15.17 0.32 -17.54
CA GLN A 273 -16.49 0.33 -16.89
C GLN A 273 -16.68 1.50 -15.93
N GLU A 274 -15.65 1.92 -15.22
CA GLU A 274 -15.78 2.91 -14.13
C GLU A 274 -14.90 4.15 -14.36
N GLY A 275 -14.05 4.15 -15.40
CA GLY A 275 -13.14 5.27 -15.67
C GLY A 275 -12.03 5.40 -14.62
N ILE A 276 -11.72 4.31 -13.91
CA ILE A 276 -10.71 4.26 -12.85
C ILE A 276 -9.56 3.39 -13.34
N LEU A 277 -8.33 3.91 -13.28
CA LEU A 277 -7.14 3.15 -13.63
C LEU A 277 -6.59 2.44 -12.39
N LEU A 278 -6.28 1.16 -12.53
CA LEU A 278 -5.50 0.40 -11.56
C LEU A 278 -4.03 0.37 -12.01
N GLY A 279 -3.12 0.10 -11.07
CA GLY A 279 -1.70 -0.09 -11.35
C GLY A 279 -1.34 -1.54 -11.72
N PRO A 280 -0.20 -1.75 -12.40
CA PRO A 280 0.18 -3.02 -12.99
C PRO A 280 0.70 -4.07 -12.00
N VAL A 281 1.13 -3.67 -10.79
CA VAL A 281 1.80 -4.58 -9.85
C VAL A 281 0.89 -4.93 -8.67
N TYR A 282 0.18 -3.95 -8.14
CA TYR A 282 -0.58 -4.09 -6.89
C TYR A 282 -2.09 -4.08 -7.13
N SER A 283 -2.64 -2.94 -7.55
CA SER A 283 -4.09 -2.77 -7.59
C SER A 283 -4.74 -3.55 -8.73
N GLY A 284 -4.08 -3.69 -9.88
CA GLY A 284 -4.53 -4.57 -10.97
C GLY A 284 -4.64 -6.02 -10.51
N ARG A 285 -3.58 -6.57 -9.92
CA ARG A 285 -3.56 -7.94 -9.37
C ARG A 285 -4.58 -8.12 -8.25
N GLY A 286 -4.61 -7.18 -7.30
CA GLY A 286 -5.54 -7.22 -6.17
C GLY A 286 -7.00 -7.18 -6.62
N PHE A 287 -7.33 -6.39 -7.63
CA PHE A 287 -8.68 -6.35 -8.18
C PHE A 287 -9.00 -7.58 -9.03
N GLY A 288 -8.05 -8.06 -9.84
CA GLY A 288 -8.20 -9.30 -10.60
C GLY A 288 -8.47 -10.51 -9.70
N ALA A 289 -7.79 -10.59 -8.56
CA ALA A 289 -8.06 -11.61 -7.55
C ALA A 289 -9.48 -11.49 -6.98
N LEU A 290 -9.96 -10.28 -6.67
CA LEU A 290 -11.33 -10.07 -6.23
C LEU A 290 -12.36 -10.56 -7.29
N LEU A 291 -12.12 -10.27 -8.57
CA LEU A 291 -13.00 -10.73 -9.65
C LEU A 291 -13.06 -12.27 -9.70
N ASP A 292 -11.91 -12.93 -9.56
CA ASP A 292 -11.83 -14.39 -9.52
C ASP A 292 -12.48 -14.97 -8.26
N MET A 293 -12.31 -14.35 -7.09
CA MET A 293 -13.03 -14.72 -5.86
C MET A 293 -14.56 -14.66 -6.02
N ILE A 294 -15.07 -13.65 -6.74
CA ILE A 294 -16.50 -13.56 -7.07
C ILE A 294 -16.90 -14.68 -8.03
N ALA A 295 -16.12 -14.92 -9.09
CA ALA A 295 -16.39 -15.98 -10.06
C ALA A 295 -16.40 -17.39 -9.43
N GLN A 296 -15.54 -17.62 -8.44
CA GLN A 296 -15.47 -18.87 -7.68
C GLN A 296 -16.52 -18.97 -6.55
N GLY A 297 -17.30 -17.92 -6.31
CA GLY A 297 -18.29 -17.86 -5.23
C GLY A 297 -17.69 -17.75 -3.81
N LYS A 298 -16.38 -17.47 -3.69
CA LYS A 298 -15.74 -17.12 -2.40
C LYS A 298 -16.27 -15.79 -1.86
N VAL A 299 -16.65 -14.90 -2.78
CA VAL A 299 -17.54 -13.77 -2.51
C VAL A 299 -18.92 -14.14 -3.05
N ALA A 300 -19.90 -14.27 -2.17
CA ALA A 300 -21.24 -14.69 -2.55
C ALA A 300 -22.02 -13.55 -3.23
N ALA A 301 -22.93 -13.91 -4.14
CA ALA A 301 -23.84 -12.96 -4.76
C ALA A 301 -24.63 -12.17 -3.71
N GLY A 302 -24.80 -10.87 -3.95
CA GLY A 302 -25.46 -9.96 -3.02
C GLY A 302 -24.62 -9.48 -1.83
N GLN A 303 -23.41 -10.03 -1.60
CA GLN A 303 -22.52 -9.48 -0.58
C GLN A 303 -22.12 -8.04 -0.92
N ARG A 304 -22.01 -7.20 0.11
CA ARG A 304 -21.45 -5.87 0.00
C ARG A 304 -19.95 -5.91 0.25
N VAL A 305 -19.19 -5.65 -0.81
CA VAL A 305 -17.73 -5.74 -0.79
C VAL A 305 -17.12 -4.38 -1.04
N LEU A 306 -16.15 -4.01 -0.21
CA LEU A 306 -15.28 -2.87 -0.45
C LEU A 306 -13.97 -3.34 -1.07
N TYR A 307 -13.63 -2.81 -2.23
CA TYR A 307 -12.27 -2.86 -2.75
C TYR A 307 -11.49 -1.61 -2.30
N TRP A 308 -10.38 -1.79 -1.60
CA TRP A 308 -9.51 -0.70 -1.18
C TRP A 308 -8.46 -0.43 -2.26
N HIS A 309 -8.62 0.67 -2.97
CA HIS A 309 -7.71 1.06 -4.04
C HIS A 309 -6.47 1.73 -3.46
N THR A 310 -5.35 1.03 -3.44
CA THR A 310 -4.12 1.47 -2.76
C THR A 310 -3.19 2.37 -3.59
N GLY A 311 -3.60 2.83 -4.77
CA GLY A 311 -2.72 3.45 -5.77
C GLY A 311 -2.03 2.42 -6.69
N ASP A 312 -0.91 2.85 -7.31
CA ASP A 312 0.03 2.14 -8.20
C ASP A 312 -0.04 2.54 -9.69
N GLU A 313 -0.87 3.53 -10.03
CA GLU A 313 -1.14 3.95 -11.41
C GLU A 313 0.07 4.64 -12.06
N SER A 314 0.91 5.29 -11.26
CA SER A 314 2.12 5.95 -11.74
C SER A 314 3.12 4.99 -12.38
N ALA A 315 3.02 3.69 -12.09
CA ALA A 315 3.84 2.67 -12.72
C ALA A 315 3.36 2.29 -14.13
N LEU A 316 2.12 2.59 -14.54
CA LEU A 316 1.55 2.17 -15.85
C LEU A 316 2.48 2.48 -17.02
N HIS A 317 3.07 3.68 -17.06
CA HIS A 317 3.97 4.10 -18.13
C HIS A 317 5.26 3.29 -18.22
N ALA A 318 5.70 2.70 -17.11
CA ALA A 318 6.88 1.83 -17.08
C ALA A 318 6.59 0.40 -17.55
N TYR A 319 5.31 0.05 -17.74
CA TYR A 319 4.82 -1.26 -18.16
C TYR A 319 4.01 -1.18 -19.47
N ALA A 320 4.26 -0.15 -20.29
CA ALA A 320 3.42 0.15 -21.44
C ALA A 320 3.35 -1.02 -22.45
N ASP A 321 4.49 -1.65 -22.74
CA ASP A 321 4.57 -2.75 -23.69
C ASP A 321 3.86 -4.00 -23.16
N GLU A 322 4.04 -4.32 -21.88
CA GLU A 322 3.41 -5.49 -21.23
C GLU A 322 1.89 -5.33 -21.09
N LEU A 323 1.41 -4.11 -20.90
CA LEU A 323 -0.02 -3.80 -20.77
C LEU A 323 -0.75 -3.79 -22.12
N LEU A 324 -0.04 -3.40 -23.18
CA LEU A 324 -0.57 -3.36 -24.55
C LEU A 324 -0.28 -4.65 -25.34
N GLU A 325 0.40 -5.62 -24.72
CA GLU A 325 0.60 -6.94 -25.30
C GLU A 325 -0.76 -7.56 -25.68
N GLY A 326 -0.89 -7.99 -26.93
CA GLY A 326 -2.13 -8.53 -27.51
C GLY A 326 -3.15 -7.49 -27.98
N ASP A 327 -2.99 -6.20 -27.64
CA ASP A 327 -3.73 -5.09 -28.27
C ASP A 327 -3.04 -4.73 -29.59
N VAL A 328 -3.10 -5.64 -30.57
CA VAL A 328 -2.68 -5.33 -31.95
C VAL A 328 -3.77 -4.45 -32.57
N GLY A 329 -3.52 -3.14 -32.62
CA GLY A 329 -4.29 -2.22 -33.45
C GLY A 329 -4.12 -2.48 -34.94
#